data_AF-A0AAW5VDN1-F1
#
_entry.id   AF-A0AAW5VDN1-F1
#
_cell.length_a   1.000
_cell.length_b   1.000
_cell.length_c   1.000
_cell.angle_alpha   90.00
_cell.angle_beta   90.00
_cell.angle_gamma   90.00
#
_symmetry.space_group_name_H-M   'P 1'
#
loop_
_entity.id
_entity.type
_entity.pdbx_description
1 polymer ?
#
loop_
_entity_poly.entity_id
_entity_poly.type
_entity_poly.pdbx_seq_one_letter_code
_entity_poly.pdbx_strand_id
1 'polypeptide(L)'
;MSKFLIRLSFFLILLAILFAGYTWLTLQWSYSEGDRAGYIQKLSKKGWICKTWEGEMALVTMPGTMTEKFFFSVRDEVIAEELNRSIGKRVVLEYEEHVGVPFSCFAETSYFVTGIKTVQEVPPL
;
A
#
# COMPACT_ATOMS: atom_id res chain seq x y z
N MET A 1 24.03 -28.21 29.09
CA MET A 1 22.75 -27.83 28.44
C MET A 1 22.43 -26.34 28.55
N SER A 2 22.51 -25.69 29.72
CA SER A 2 22.21 -24.24 29.90
C SER A 2 22.99 -23.30 28.94
N LYS A 3 24.31 -23.48 28.78
CA LYS A 3 25.12 -22.64 27.87
C LYS A 3 24.71 -22.74 26.39
N PHE A 4 24.17 -23.88 25.97
CA PHE A 4 23.66 -24.08 24.60
C PHE A 4 22.32 -23.37 24.41
N LEU A 5 21.42 -23.47 25.39
CA LEU A 5 20.15 -22.74 25.39
C LEU A 5 20.35 -21.22 25.40
N ILE A 6 21.34 -20.71 26.15
CA ILE A 6 21.68 -19.28 26.16
C ILE A 6 22.21 -18.83 24.79
N ARG A 7 23.12 -19.60 24.18
CA ARG A 7 23.64 -19.28 22.82
C ARG A 7 22.55 -19.31 21.76
N LEU A 8 21.65 -20.29 21.82
CA LEU A 8 20.51 -20.40 20.91
C LEU A 8 19.54 -19.22 21.10
N SER A 9 19.26 -18.83 22.34
CA SER A 9 18.41 -17.68 22.65
C SER A 9 19.02 -16.38 22.12
N PHE A 10 20.32 -16.14 22.33
CA PHE A 10 21.02 -14.98 21.76
C PHE A 10 20.98 -14.95 20.23
N PHE A 11 21.16 -16.11 19.58
CA PHE A 11 21.07 -16.22 18.13
C PHE A 11 19.65 -15.89 17.61
N LEU A 12 18.61 -16.42 18.26
CA LEU A 12 17.22 -16.12 17.91
C LEU A 12 16.87 -14.64 18.12
N ILE A 13 17.35 -14.03 19.21
CA ILE A 13 17.18 -12.60 19.47
C ILE A 13 17.87 -11.77 18.39
N LEU A 14 19.11 -12.11 18.03
CA LEU A 14 19.83 -11.42 16.96
C LEU A 14 19.08 -11.50 15.63
N LEU A 15 18.55 -12.68 15.30
CA LEU A 15 17.75 -12.87 14.08
C LEU A 15 16.47 -12.05 14.10
N ALA A 16 15.77 -11.97 15.24
CA ALA A 16 14.58 -11.15 15.39
C ALA A 16 14.88 -9.64 15.24
N ILE A 17 16.00 -9.16 15.79
CA ILE A 17 16.45 -7.77 15.63
C ILE A 17 16.78 -7.46 14.17
N LEU A 18 17.52 -8.34 13.49
CA LEU A 18 17.83 -8.19 12.07
C LEU A 18 16.56 -8.15 11.22
N PHE A 19 15.60 -9.04 11.50
CA PHE A 19 14.33 -9.08 10.80
C PHE A 19 13.52 -7.80 11.03
N ALA A 20 13.43 -7.32 12.27
CA ALA A 20 12.75 -6.07 12.58
C ALA A 20 13.42 -4.87 11.87
N GLY A 21 14.75 -4.81 11.88
CA GLY A 21 15.52 -3.78 11.17
C GLY A 21 15.29 -3.80 9.66
N TYR A 22 15.27 -4.99 9.06
CA TYR A 22 14.92 -5.18 7.64
C TYR A 22 13.51 -4.67 7.34
N THR A 23 12.50 -5.11 8.11
CA THR A 23 11.10 -4.67 7.90
C THR A 23 10.96 -3.15 8.00
N TRP A 24 11.64 -2.53 8.96
CA TRP A 24 11.61 -1.09 9.16
C TRP A 24 12.19 -0.37 7.94
N LEU A 25 13.34 -0.83 7.44
CA LEU A 25 13.99 -0.24 6.28
C LEU A 25 13.11 -0.37 5.02
N THR A 26 12.54 -1.55 4.77
CA THR A 26 11.67 -1.76 3.58
C THR A 26 10.39 -0.94 3.60
N LEU A 27 9.87 -0.57 4.78
CA LEU A 27 8.63 0.20 4.92
C LEU A 27 8.84 1.71 4.97
N GLN A 28 10.09 2.16 5.01
CA GLN A 28 10.47 3.58 5.04
C GLN A 28 11.19 3.98 3.75
N TRP A 29 11.73 3.02 3.01
CA TRP A 29 12.46 3.27 1.79
C TRP A 29 11.54 3.16 0.58
N SER A 30 11.15 4.31 0.03
CA SER A 30 10.47 4.38 -1.26
C SER A 30 11.47 4.10 -2.39
N TYR A 31 11.20 3.05 -3.16
CA TYR A 31 11.96 2.72 -4.37
C TYR A 31 11.58 3.63 -5.54
N SER A 32 10.28 3.96 -5.64
CA SER A 32 9.73 4.77 -6.72
C SER A 32 8.52 5.56 -6.20
N GLU A 33 8.41 6.82 -6.61
CA GLU A 33 7.30 7.70 -6.24
C GLU A 33 6.61 8.16 -7.52
N GLY A 34 5.28 8.27 -7.49
CA GLY A 34 4.56 8.75 -8.66
C GLY A 34 3.06 8.93 -8.47
N ASP A 35 2.42 9.40 -9.53
CA ASP A 35 1.01 9.74 -9.57
C ASP A 35 0.27 8.85 -10.58
N ARG A 36 -0.91 8.35 -10.22
CA ARG A 36 -1.81 7.62 -11.12
C ARG A 36 -3.20 8.23 -11.11
N ALA A 37 -3.70 8.61 -12.28
CA ALA A 37 -5.03 9.16 -12.45
C ALA A 37 -6.02 8.09 -12.91
N GLY A 38 -7.18 8.03 -12.26
CA GLY A 38 -8.20 7.02 -12.57
C GLY A 38 -9.46 7.16 -11.74
N TYR A 39 -10.28 6.11 -11.77
CA TYR A 39 -11.49 6.01 -10.95
C TYR A 39 -11.31 4.95 -9.88
N ILE A 40 -11.59 5.29 -8.62
CA ILE A 40 -11.58 4.30 -7.54
C ILE A 40 -12.80 3.38 -7.72
N GLN A 41 -12.56 2.10 -7.93
CA GLN A 41 -13.61 1.10 -8.10
C GLN A 41 -13.99 0.43 -6.78
N LYS A 42 -12.99 0.15 -5.94
CA LYS A 42 -13.20 -0.60 -4.71
C LYS A 42 -12.14 -0.23 -3.68
N LEU A 43 -12.54 -0.18 -2.42
CA LEU A 43 -11.65 -0.16 -1.27
C LEU A 43 -12.20 -1.16 -0.25
N SER A 44 -11.34 -2.03 0.28
CA SER A 44 -11.75 -3.06 1.21
C SER A 44 -10.72 -3.23 2.31
N LYS A 45 -11.17 -3.27 3.56
CA LYS A 45 -10.35 -3.62 4.71
C LYS A 45 -10.26 -5.15 4.83
N LYS A 46 -9.17 -5.75 4.38
CA LYS A 46 -9.01 -7.22 4.33
C LYS A 46 -7.73 -7.67 5.04
N GLY A 47 -7.71 -8.94 5.44
CA GLY A 47 -6.61 -9.57 6.18
C GLY A 47 -7.10 -10.50 7.28
N TRP A 48 -6.36 -11.59 7.51
CA TRP A 48 -6.70 -12.62 8.50
C TRP A 48 -6.25 -12.23 9.91
N ILE A 49 -4.98 -11.81 10.04
CA ILE A 49 -4.34 -11.49 11.33
C ILE A 49 -4.22 -9.98 11.51
N CYS A 50 -3.64 -9.28 10.53
CA CYS A 50 -3.66 -7.83 10.44
C CYS A 50 -4.57 -7.42 9.29
N LYS A 51 -5.43 -6.44 9.52
CA LYS A 51 -6.30 -5.90 8.46
C LYS A 51 -5.64 -4.66 7.86
N THR A 52 -5.46 -4.67 6.54
CA THR A 52 -4.96 -3.54 5.75
C THR A 52 -6.07 -3.03 4.82
N TRP A 53 -5.97 -1.78 4.41
CA TRP A 53 -6.87 -1.20 3.41
C TRP A 53 -6.30 -1.44 2.03
N GLU A 54 -7.09 -2.11 1.20
CA GLU A 54 -6.65 -2.57 -0.12
C GLU A 54 -7.64 -2.09 -1.17
N GLY A 55 -7.14 -1.36 -2.16
CA GLY A 55 -7.92 -0.66 -3.15
C GLY A 55 -7.64 -1.09 -4.58
N GLU A 56 -8.63 -0.87 -5.43
CA GLU A 56 -8.56 -1.07 -6.88
C GLU A 56 -8.96 0.23 -7.58
N MET A 57 -8.06 0.75 -8.42
CA MET A 57 -8.30 1.87 -9.31
C MET A 57 -8.37 1.39 -10.76
N ALA A 58 -9.35 1.91 -11.50
CA ALA A 58 -9.43 1.84 -12.96
C ALA A 58 -8.59 2.95 -13.59
N LEU A 59 -7.51 2.60 -14.29
CA LEU A 59 -6.75 3.53 -15.12
C LEU A 59 -7.43 3.64 -16.50
N VAL A 60 -7.88 4.84 -16.84
CA VAL A 60 -8.48 5.11 -18.15
C VAL A 60 -7.39 5.63 -19.08
N THR A 61 -6.84 4.73 -19.88
CA THR A 61 -5.81 5.04 -20.88
C THR A 61 -6.40 5.50 -22.20
N MET A 62 -7.57 4.97 -22.59
CA MET A 62 -8.32 5.39 -23.78
C MET A 62 -9.80 4.94 -23.71
N PRO A 63 -10.76 5.74 -24.24
CA PRO A 63 -12.15 5.28 -24.39
C PRO A 63 -12.21 4.06 -25.33
N GLY A 64 -12.83 2.96 -24.87
CA GLY A 64 -13.02 1.75 -25.68
C GLY A 64 -11.92 0.69 -25.60
N THR A 65 -10.85 0.92 -24.82
CA THR A 65 -9.86 -0.11 -24.48
C THR A 65 -10.16 -0.76 -23.13
N MET A 66 -9.62 -1.95 -22.88
CA MET A 66 -9.74 -2.57 -21.56
C MET A 66 -9.06 -1.70 -20.50
N THR A 67 -9.81 -1.33 -19.48
CA THR A 67 -9.34 -0.55 -18.34
C THR A 67 -8.30 -1.34 -17.56
N GLU A 68 -7.09 -0.80 -17.43
CA GLU A 68 -6.05 -1.40 -16.60
C GLU A 68 -6.40 -1.20 -15.12
N LYS A 69 -6.24 -2.24 -14.31
CA LYS A 69 -6.48 -2.17 -12.86
C LYS A 69 -5.18 -1.90 -12.14
N PHE A 70 -5.17 -0.82 -11.37
CA PHE A 70 -4.11 -0.52 -10.42
C PHE A 70 -4.54 -0.97 -9.03
N PHE A 71 -3.79 -1.91 -8.46
CA PHE A 71 -3.98 -2.37 -7.09
C PHE A 71 -3.04 -1.61 -6.16
N PHE A 72 -3.56 -1.14 -5.05
CA PHE A 72 -2.79 -0.36 -4.09
C PHE A 72 -3.22 -0.67 -2.66
N SER A 73 -2.32 -0.38 -1.72
CA SER A 73 -2.52 -0.56 -0.29
C SER A 73 -2.45 0.80 0.40
N VAL A 74 -3.21 0.96 1.48
CA VAL A 74 -3.28 2.21 2.25
C VAL A 74 -3.00 1.90 3.72
N ARG A 75 -2.04 2.62 4.31
CA ARG A 75 -1.67 2.45 5.73
C ARG A 75 -2.35 3.47 6.63
N ASP A 76 -2.60 4.67 6.11
CA ASP A 76 -3.25 5.74 6.88
C ASP A 76 -4.78 5.60 6.80
N GLU A 77 -5.43 5.55 7.96
CA GLU A 77 -6.89 5.48 8.07
C GLU A 77 -7.57 6.75 7.54
N VAL A 78 -6.93 7.92 7.65
CA VAL A 78 -7.47 9.20 7.15
C VAL A 78 -7.55 9.17 5.63
N ILE A 79 -6.47 8.73 4.98
CA ILE A 79 -6.43 8.56 3.52
C ILE A 79 -7.45 7.50 3.08
N ALA A 80 -7.55 6.38 3.80
CA ALA A 80 -8.52 5.34 3.50
C ALA A 80 -9.96 5.87 3.56
N GLU A 81 -10.29 6.71 4.55
CA GLU A 81 -11.62 7.32 4.64
C GLU A 81 -11.88 8.31 3.49
N GLU A 82 -10.89 9.12 3.12
CA GLU A 82 -11.00 10.05 1.99
C GLU A 82 -11.18 9.33 0.65
N LEU A 83 -10.45 8.22 0.45
CA LEU A 83 -10.60 7.33 -0.70
C LEU A 83 -11.99 6.71 -0.73
N ASN A 84 -12.50 6.26 0.43
CA ASN A 84 -13.84 5.69 0.53
C ASN A 84 -14.94 6.68 0.14
N ARG A 85 -14.77 7.97 0.50
CA ARG A 85 -15.67 9.08 0.09
C ARG A 85 -15.53 9.47 -1.38
N SER A 86 -14.44 9.04 -2.01
CA SER A 86 -14.08 9.34 -3.40
C SER A 86 -14.32 8.16 -4.35
N ILE A 87 -14.91 7.06 -3.86
CA ILE A 87 -15.31 5.91 -4.70
C ILE A 87 -16.25 6.40 -5.82
N GLY A 88 -15.97 5.96 -7.05
CA GLY A 88 -16.72 6.35 -8.24
C GLY A 88 -16.36 7.73 -8.82
N LYS A 89 -15.52 8.51 -8.15
CA LYS A 89 -15.03 9.80 -8.67
C LYS A 89 -13.68 9.63 -9.37
N ARG A 90 -13.37 10.55 -10.30
CA ARG A 90 -12.05 10.65 -10.90
C ARG A 90 -11.09 11.34 -9.93
N VAL A 91 -10.00 10.65 -9.60
CA VAL A 91 -8.97 11.17 -8.69
C VAL A 91 -7.58 10.85 -9.23
N VAL A 92 -6.60 11.58 -8.72
CA VAL A 92 -5.18 11.23 -8.86
C VAL A 92 -4.69 10.72 -7.52
N LEU A 93 -4.11 9.53 -7.51
CA LEU A 93 -3.46 8.94 -6.34
C LEU A 93 -1.97 9.17 -6.42
N GLU A 94 -1.41 9.74 -5.36
CA GLU A 94 0.04 9.77 -5.12
C GLU A 94 0.40 8.48 -4.40
N TYR A 95 1.43 7.79 -4.88
CA TYR A 95 1.87 6.53 -4.31
C TYR A 95 3.39 6.43 -4.20
N GLU A 96 3.82 5.63 -3.25
CA GLU A 96 5.19 5.18 -3.06
C GLU A 96 5.27 3.67 -3.26
N GLU A 97 6.21 3.22 -4.08
CA GLU A 97 6.51 1.80 -4.30
C GLU A 97 7.60 1.37 -3.33
N HIS A 98 7.27 0.47 -2.41
CA HIS A 98 8.22 -0.08 -1.44
C HIS A 98 8.52 -1.52 -1.83
N VAL A 99 9.79 -1.81 -2.17
CA VAL A 99 10.21 -3.13 -2.63
C VAL A 99 10.65 -4.00 -1.46
N GLY A 100 10.25 -5.27 -1.47
CA GLY A 100 10.74 -6.26 -0.50
C GLY A 100 9.98 -6.31 0.83
N VAL A 101 8.76 -5.79 0.88
CA VAL A 101 7.86 -5.89 2.05
C VAL A 101 7.64 -7.37 2.39
N PRO A 102 8.05 -7.84 3.58
CA PRO A 102 8.18 -9.27 3.84
C PRO A 102 6.87 -9.97 4.22
N PHE A 103 5.85 -9.23 4.66
CA PHE A 103 4.58 -9.81 5.12
C PHE A 103 3.36 -9.04 4.60
N SER A 104 2.30 -9.79 4.31
CA SER A 104 0.98 -9.26 3.95
C SER A 104 0.26 -8.52 5.08
N CYS A 105 0.77 -8.63 6.32
CA CYS A 105 0.29 -7.80 7.43
C CYS A 105 0.58 -6.30 7.22
N PHE A 106 1.52 -5.94 6.35
CA PHE A 106 1.89 -4.56 6.08
C PHE A 106 1.19 -3.98 4.84
N ALA A 107 1.04 -4.79 3.79
CA ALA A 107 0.26 -4.50 2.59
C ALA A 107 0.15 -5.76 1.72
N GLU A 108 -0.91 -5.85 0.91
CA GLU A 108 -0.97 -6.87 -0.15
C GLU A 108 -0.19 -6.47 -1.42
N THR A 109 0.06 -5.18 -1.61
CA THR A 109 0.78 -4.65 -2.77
C THR A 109 2.02 -3.87 -2.33
N SER A 110 2.97 -3.71 -3.25
CA SER A 110 4.13 -2.84 -3.03
C SER A 110 3.80 -1.35 -3.16
N TYR A 111 2.59 -1.00 -3.62
CA TYR A 111 2.18 0.37 -3.89
C TYR A 111 1.38 0.94 -2.72
N PHE A 112 2.00 1.86 -1.98
CA PHE A 112 1.41 2.53 -0.84
C PHE A 112 0.88 3.89 -1.25
N VAL A 113 -0.42 4.11 -1.16
CA VAL A 113 -1.00 5.43 -1.43
C VAL A 113 -0.72 6.36 -0.24
N THR A 114 -0.12 7.50 -0.55
CA THR A 114 0.27 8.53 0.42
C THR A 114 -0.54 9.81 0.27
N GLY A 115 -1.27 9.98 -0.84
CA GLY A 115 -2.09 11.16 -1.09
C GLY A 115 -3.17 10.94 -2.14
N ILE A 116 -4.19 11.81 -2.10
CA ILE A 116 -5.29 11.86 -3.06
C ILE A 116 -5.51 13.31 -3.50
N LYS A 117 -5.63 13.53 -4.81
CA LYS A 117 -6.03 14.80 -5.41
C LYS A 117 -7.33 14.59 -6.17
N THR A 118 -8.38 15.30 -5.77
CA THR A 118 -9.64 15.29 -6.52
C THR A 118 -9.50 16.13 -7.79
N VAL A 119 -9.75 15.54 -8.95
CA VAL A 119 -9.81 16.30 -10.20
C VAL A 119 -11.19 16.95 -10.26
N GLN A 120 -11.24 18.28 -10.13
CA GLN A 120 -12.47 19.02 -10.41
C GLN A 120 -12.74 18.90 -11.91
N GLU A 121 -13.82 18.22 -12.28
CA GLU A 121 -14.32 18.24 -13.65
C GLU A 121 -14.67 19.69 -14.00
N VAL A 122 -13.88 20.30 -14.88
CA VAL A 122 -14.25 21.55 -15.54
C VAL A 122 -15.49 21.24 -16.36
N PRO A 123 -16.64 21.91 -16.12
CA PRO A 123 -17.85 21.66 -16.89
C PRO A 123 -17.57 21.85 -18.38
N PRO A 124 -18.05 20.95 -19.26
CA PRO A 124 -18.03 21.24 -20.70
C PRO A 124 -18.89 22.49 -20.94
N LEU A 125 -18.29 23.49 -21.60
CA LEU A 125 -18.96 24.72 -22.08
C LEU A 125 -20.03 24.39 -23.12
#